data_AF-A0A920LPF3-F1
#
_entry.id   AF-A0A920LPF3-F1
#
_cell.length_a   1.000
_cell.length_b   1.000
_cell.length_c   1.000
_cell.angle_alpha   90.00
_cell.angle_beta   90.00
_cell.angle_gamma   90.00
#
_symmetry.space_group_name_H-M   'P 1'
#
loop_
_entity.id
_entity.type
_entity.pdbx_description
1 polymer ?
#
loop_
_entity_poly.entity_id
_entity_poly.type
_entity_poly.pdbx_seq_one_letter_code
_entity_poly.pdbx_strand_id
1 'polypeptide(L)'
;MTTIYVDADACPVKDEVTYIAIRHGCRAVMVCNGGIRPNPHPLIDLVIVDDGPDAADIWIASTVAAGDIVVTNDIPLASKCVASDPAFCAPTAARSLPPISAAYLPRAT
;
A
#
# COMPACT_ATOMS: atom_id res chain seq x y z
N MET A 1 12.46 -4.40 6.75
CA MET A 1 12.56 -3.63 5.48
C MET A 1 11.15 -3.22 5.16
N THR A 2 10.87 -1.92 5.10
CA THR A 2 9.49 -1.39 5.00
C THR A 2 8.85 -1.73 3.66
N THR A 3 7.70 -2.39 3.69
CA THR A 3 6.89 -2.71 2.51
C THR A 3 5.68 -1.79 2.45
N ILE A 4 5.31 -1.36 1.24
CA ILE A 4 4.13 -0.54 0.99
C ILE A 4 3.02 -1.44 0.48
N TYR A 5 1.93 -1.57 1.21
CA TYR A 5 0.72 -2.28 0.80
C TYR A 5 -0.30 -1.27 0.27
N VAL A 6 -0.80 -1.51 -0.93
CA VAL A 6 -1.79 -0.64 -1.58
C VAL A 6 -3.06 -1.45 -1.79
N ASP A 7 -4.15 -0.97 -1.21
CA ASP A 7 -5.49 -1.39 -1.60
C ASP A 7 -5.79 -0.78 -2.97
N ALA A 8 -5.65 -1.60 -4.00
CA ALA A 8 -5.70 -1.16 -5.37
C ALA A 8 -7.14 -1.09 -5.91
N ASP A 9 -8.14 -1.54 -5.14
CA ASP A 9 -9.55 -1.46 -5.50
C ASP A 9 -10.13 -0.10 -5.10
N ALA A 10 -9.73 0.45 -3.96
CA ALA A 10 -10.19 1.76 -3.49
C ALA A 10 -9.24 2.93 -3.78
N CYS A 11 -7.99 2.68 -4.21
CA CYS A 11 -6.97 3.72 -4.34
C CYS A 11 -6.90 4.34 -5.77
N PRO A 12 -7.13 5.66 -5.93
CA PRO A 12 -6.96 6.35 -7.20
C PRO A 12 -5.49 6.70 -7.54
N VAL A 13 -4.54 6.57 -6.61
CA VAL A 13 -3.13 7.03 -6.75
C VAL A 13 -2.13 5.88 -6.92
N LYS A 14 -2.55 4.77 -7.53
CA LYS A 14 -1.73 3.55 -7.73
C LYS A 14 -0.44 3.82 -8.53
N ASP A 15 -0.54 4.65 -9.56
CA ASP A 15 0.58 4.98 -10.43
C ASP A 15 1.62 5.84 -9.70
N GLU A 16 1.17 6.81 -8.90
CA GLU A 16 2.03 7.61 -8.01
C GLU A 16 2.74 6.75 -6.98
N VAL A 17 2.03 5.81 -6.32
CA VAL A 17 2.68 4.91 -5.36
C VAL A 17 3.74 4.07 -6.04
N THR A 18 3.44 3.54 -7.24
CA THR A 18 4.41 2.79 -8.04
C THR A 18 5.65 3.64 -8.37
N TYR A 19 5.44 4.85 -8.88
CA TYR A 19 6.52 5.76 -9.26
C TYR A 19 7.42 6.11 -8.06
N ILE A 20 6.81 6.41 -6.91
CA ILE A 20 7.52 6.77 -5.69
C ILE A 20 8.26 5.56 -5.10
N ALA A 21 7.63 4.39 -5.06
CA ALA A 21 8.25 3.15 -4.57
C ALA A 21 9.51 2.82 -5.37
N ILE A 22 9.43 2.89 -6.70
CA ILE A 22 10.57 2.69 -7.61
C ILE A 22 11.67 3.73 -7.33
N ARG A 23 11.29 5.00 -7.23
CA ARG A 23 12.23 6.10 -6.98
C ARG A 23 13.00 5.95 -5.66
N HIS A 24 12.37 5.38 -4.64
CA HIS A 24 12.96 5.20 -3.31
C HIS A 24 13.54 3.81 -3.05
N GLY A 25 13.49 2.91 -4.03
CA GLY A 25 13.99 1.54 -3.84
C GLY A 25 13.16 0.74 -2.82
N CYS A 26 11.89 1.09 -2.65
CA CYS A 26 10.99 0.42 -1.72
C CYS A 26 10.10 -0.57 -2.45
N ARG A 27 9.81 -1.69 -1.78
CA ARG A 27 8.89 -2.70 -2.28
C ARG A 27 7.45 -2.20 -2.10
N ALA A 28 6.65 -2.28 -3.15
CA ALA A 28 5.22 -2.03 -3.10
C ALA A 28 4.43 -3.25 -3.57
N VAL A 29 3.37 -3.58 -2.83
CA VAL A 29 2.49 -4.71 -3.08
C VAL A 29 1.11 -4.14 -3.35
N MET A 30 0.67 -4.28 -4.59
CA MET A 30 -0.67 -3.90 -5.05
C MET A 30 -1.62 -5.06 -4.78
N VAL A 31 -2.66 -4.85 -4.00
CA VAL A 31 -3.64 -5.89 -3.64
C VAL A 31 -4.98 -5.51 -4.26
N CYS A 32 -5.55 -6.39 -5.09
CA CYS A 32 -6.85 -6.18 -5.73
C CYS A 32 -7.64 -7.48 -5.89
N ASN A 33 -8.96 -7.38 -5.97
CA ASN A 33 -9.84 -8.49 -6.36
C ASN A 33 -9.78 -8.83 -7.87
N GLY A 34 -9.12 -8.01 -8.68
CA GLY A 34 -8.87 -8.29 -10.09
C GLY A 34 -8.76 -7.04 -10.95
N GLY A 35 -8.70 -7.22 -12.27
CA GLY A 35 -8.80 -6.12 -13.24
C GLY A 35 -7.57 -5.20 -13.36
N ILE A 36 -6.52 -5.42 -12.57
CA ILE A 36 -5.29 -4.63 -12.62
C ILE A 36 -4.23 -5.34 -13.46
N ARG A 37 -3.59 -4.59 -14.35
CA ARG A 37 -2.48 -5.09 -15.16
C ARG A 37 -1.20 -5.16 -14.31
N PRO A 38 -0.47 -6.29 -14.32
CA PRO A 38 0.81 -6.40 -13.62
C PRO A 38 1.82 -5.37 -14.11
N ASN A 39 2.56 -4.77 -13.18
CA ASN A 39 3.71 -3.94 -13.50
C ASN A 39 4.98 -4.84 -13.56
N PRO A 40 5.81 -4.76 -14.62
CA PRO A 40 6.98 -5.62 -14.75
C PRO A 40 8.15 -5.27 -13.82
N HIS A 41 8.05 -4.19 -13.03
CA HIS A 41 9.16 -3.73 -12.19
C HIS A 41 9.40 -4.67 -10.99
N PRO A 42 10.65 -5.06 -10.67
CA PRO A 42 10.96 -6.03 -9.60
C PRO A 42 10.64 -5.57 -8.18
N LEU A 43 10.32 -4.28 -8.00
CA LEU A 43 9.89 -3.71 -6.72
C LEU A 43 8.38 -3.65 -6.56
N ILE A 44 7.63 -3.99 -7.61
CA ILE A 44 6.17 -3.89 -7.64
C ILE A 44 5.59 -5.29 -7.76
N ASP A 45 4.97 -5.76 -6.69
CA ASP A 45 4.23 -7.01 -6.67
C ASP A 45 2.75 -6.75 -6.87
N LEU A 46 2.08 -7.69 -7.53
CA LEU A 46 0.62 -7.71 -7.67
C LEU A 46 0.09 -8.98 -6.99
N VAL A 47 -0.76 -8.79 -5.99
CA VAL A 47 -1.51 -9.84 -5.32
C VAL A 47 -2.96 -9.72 -5.75
N ILE A 48 -3.43 -10.75 -6.44
CA ILE A 48 -4.85 -10.87 -6.82
C ILE A 48 -5.50 -11.78 -5.79
N VAL A 49 -6.46 -11.26 -5.05
CA VAL A 49 -7.26 -12.01 -4.07
C VAL A 49 -8.54 -12.53 -4.72
N ASP A 50 -9.19 -13.50 -4.09
CA ASP A 50 -10.47 -14.03 -4.56
C ASP A 50 -11.54 -12.95 -4.62
N ASP A 51 -12.51 -13.13 -5.53
CA ASP A 51 -13.62 -12.20 -5.74
C ASP A 51 -14.64 -12.34 -4.60
N GLY A 52 -14.35 -11.67 -3.49
CA GLY A 52 -15.18 -11.61 -2.30
C GLY A 52 -15.21 -10.20 -1.72
N PRO A 53 -16.32 -9.82 -1.05
CA PRO A 53 -16.38 -8.54 -0.35
C PRO A 53 -15.24 -8.45 0.66
N ASP A 54 -14.52 -7.32 0.64
CA ASP A 54 -13.42 -6.99 1.56
C ASP A 54 -12.24 -8.00 1.52
N ALA A 55 -12.11 -8.80 0.46
CA ALA A 55 -11.04 -9.79 0.35
C ALA A 55 -9.64 -9.13 0.38
N ALA A 56 -9.50 -7.97 -0.28
CA ALA A 56 -8.25 -7.22 -0.28
C ALA A 56 -7.93 -6.69 1.13
N ASP A 57 -8.93 -6.17 1.84
CA ASP A 57 -8.79 -5.65 3.20
C ASP A 57 -8.36 -6.73 4.19
N ILE A 58 -8.98 -7.91 4.11
CA ILE A 58 -8.65 -9.05 4.96
C ILE A 58 -7.20 -9.47 4.70
N TRP A 59 -6.82 -9.56 3.43
CA TRP A 59 -5.46 -9.93 3.06
C TRP A 59 -4.44 -8.92 3.58
N ILE A 60 -4.65 -7.62 3.34
CA ILE A 60 -3.78 -6.54 3.82
C ILE A 60 -3.69 -6.59 5.34
N ALA A 61 -4.82 -6.58 6.04
CA ALA A 61 -4.85 -6.57 7.51
C ALA A 61 -4.17 -7.80 8.14
N SER A 62 -4.21 -8.95 7.46
CA SER A 62 -3.52 -10.18 7.92
C SER A 62 -2.02 -10.22 7.59
N THR A 63 -1.57 -9.45 6.60
CA THR A 63 -0.19 -9.49 6.09
C THR A 63 0.69 -8.39 6.67
N VAL A 64 0.12 -7.22 6.93
CA VAL A 64 0.86 -6.03 7.39
C VAL A 64 1.53 -6.27 8.74
N ALA A 65 2.78 -5.83 8.86
CA ALA A 65 3.53 -5.87 10.11
C ALA A 65 3.93 -4.48 10.58
N ALA A 66 4.43 -4.40 11.80
CA ALA A 66 4.99 -3.17 12.34
C ALA A 66 6.16 -2.69 11.47
N GLY A 67 6.13 -1.42 11.07
CA GLY A 67 7.11 -0.85 10.14
C GLY A 67 6.70 -0.82 8.67
N ASP A 68 5.56 -1.42 8.31
CA ASP A 68 4.98 -1.35 6.97
C ASP A 68 4.05 -0.14 6.79
N ILE A 69 3.80 0.21 5.53
CA ILE A 69 2.95 1.32 5.13
C ILE A 69 1.72 0.77 4.44
N VAL A 70 0.53 1.23 4.83
CA VAL A 70 -0.73 0.88 4.16
C VAL A 70 -1.32 2.12 3.49
N VAL A 71 -1.58 2.01 2.19
CA VAL A 71 -2.25 3.03 1.39
C VAL A 71 -3.63 2.50 1.03
N THR A 72 -4.66 3.10 1.62
CA THR A 72 -6.06 2.78 1.32
C THR A 72 -6.89 4.06 1.44
N ASN A 73 -8.04 4.08 0.76
CA ASN A 73 -9.05 5.09 0.99
C ASN A 73 -10.22 4.57 1.84
N ASP A 74 -10.17 3.28 2.22
CA ASP A 74 -11.16 2.66 3.10
C ASP A 74 -10.86 2.96 4.57
N ILE A 75 -11.80 3.63 5.23
CA ILE A 75 -11.68 4.05 6.63
C ILE A 75 -11.71 2.82 7.57
N PRO A 76 -12.63 1.85 7.41
CA PRO A 76 -12.59 0.57 8.13
C PRO A 76 -11.23 -0.14 8.05
N LEU A 77 -10.66 -0.33 6.86
CA LEU A 77 -9.33 -0.94 6.71
C LEU A 77 -8.25 -0.11 7.42
N ALA A 78 -8.24 1.21 7.23
CA ALA A 78 -7.29 2.08 7.91
C ALA A 78 -7.35 1.94 9.43
N SER A 79 -8.56 1.84 10.00
CA SER A 79 -8.76 1.63 11.44
C SER A 79 -8.24 0.28 11.92
N LYS A 80 -8.42 -0.79 11.13
CA LYS A 80 -7.87 -2.12 11.44
C LYS A 80 -6.36 -2.11 11.39
N CYS A 81 -5.80 -1.45 10.38
CA CYS A 81 -4.36 -1.28 10.24
C CYS A 81 -3.81 -0.55 11.46
N VAL A 82 -4.30 0.64 11.83
CA VAL A 82 -3.79 1.39 13.01
C VAL A 82 -3.82 0.55 14.30
N ALA A 83 -4.80 -0.33 14.48
CA ALA A 83 -4.86 -1.23 15.63
C ALA A 83 -3.74 -2.30 15.65
N SER A 84 -3.17 -2.63 14.50
CA SER A 84 -2.09 -3.62 14.32
C SER A 84 -0.68 -3.01 14.36
N ASP A 85 -0.53 -1.72 14.70
CA ASP A 85 0.75 -0.98 14.75
C ASP A 85 1.62 -0.94 13.46
N PRO A 86 1.06 -0.83 12.23
CA PRO A 86 1.81 -0.46 11.05
C PRO A 86 2.28 0.99 11.21
N ALA A 87 3.49 1.27 10.72
CA ALA A 87 4.15 2.55 10.95
C ALA A 87 3.35 3.74 10.39
N PHE A 88 2.50 3.53 9.38
CA PHE A 88 1.77 4.61 8.72
C PHE A 88 0.55 4.11 7.92
N CYS A 89 -0.60 4.77 8.10
CA CYS A 89 -1.78 4.62 7.26
C CYS A 89 -2.21 6.01 6.77
N ALA A 90 -2.23 6.25 5.46
CA ALA A 90 -2.61 7.54 4.89
C ALA A 90 -3.94 7.45 4.11
N PRO A 91 -4.98 8.22 4.49
CA PRO A 91 -6.16 8.38 3.67
C PRO A 91 -5.85 9.26 2.45
N THR A 92 -6.37 8.86 1.29
CA THR A 92 -6.02 9.43 -0.04
C THR A 92 -6.47 10.89 -0.25
N ALA A 93 -7.19 11.51 0.69
CA ALA A 93 -7.75 12.85 0.54
C ALA A 93 -6.78 13.99 0.94
N ALA A 94 -5.62 14.13 0.29
CA ALA A 94 -4.92 15.41 0.21
C ALA A 94 -3.82 15.42 -0.87
N ARG A 95 -4.01 16.34 -1.83
CA ARG A 95 -2.98 17.15 -2.51
C ARG A 95 -1.56 16.84 -2.04
N SER A 96 -0.81 16.17 -2.92
CA SER A 96 0.56 15.68 -2.69
C SER A 96 0.68 14.87 -1.40
N LEU A 97 0.83 13.54 -1.54
CA LEU A 97 1.54 12.79 -0.51
C LEU A 97 2.75 13.65 -0.09
N PRO A 98 2.92 14.03 1.20
CA PRO A 98 4.18 14.62 1.62
C PRO A 98 5.25 13.67 1.07
N PRO A 99 6.31 14.19 0.44
CA PRO A 99 7.19 13.34 -0.33
C PRO A 99 7.58 12.18 0.58
N ILE A 100 7.20 10.97 0.17
CA ILE A 100 7.45 9.74 0.94
C ILE A 100 8.96 9.68 1.32
N SER A 101 9.80 10.43 0.59
CA SER A 101 11.19 10.79 0.87
C SER A 101 11.52 11.42 2.24
N ALA A 102 10.58 12.02 2.98
CA ALA A 102 10.93 12.95 4.07
C ALA A 102 10.52 12.51 5.48
N ALA A 103 9.51 11.65 5.64
CA ALA A 103 8.97 11.39 6.97
C ALA A 103 9.07 9.93 7.43
N TYR A 104 9.02 8.93 6.54
CA TYR A 104 8.69 7.57 7.00
C TYR A 104 9.33 6.39 6.25
N LEU A 105 10.05 6.62 5.15
CA LEU A 105 10.89 5.55 4.61
C LEU A 105 12.21 5.52 5.37
N PRO A 106 12.55 4.47 6.13
CA PRO A 106 13.91 4.29 6.58
C PRO A 106 14.78 4.32 5.32
N ARG A 107 15.80 5.19 5.30
CA ARG A 107 16.77 5.24 4.19
C ARG A 107 17.19 3.81 3.91
N ALA A 108 16.96 3.32 2.69
CA ALA A 108 17.50 2.06 2.24
C ALA A 108 19.02 2.13 2.41
N THR A 109 19.52 1.47 3.47
CA THR A 109 20.95 1.26 3.73
C THR A 109 21.48 0.18 2.81
#